data_AF-A0A7T4N0V5-F1
#
_entry.id   AF-A0A7T4N0V5-F1
#
_cell.length_a   1.000
_cell.length_b   1.000
_cell.length_c   1.000
_cell.angle_alpha   90.00
_cell.angle_beta   90.00
_cell.angle_gamma   90.00
#
_symmetry.space_group_name_H-M   'P 1'
#
loop_
_entity.id
_entity.type
_entity.pdbx_description
1 polymer ?
#
loop_
_entity_poly.entity_id
_entity_poly.type
_entity_poly.pdbx_seq_one_letter_code
_entity_poly.pdbx_strand_id
1 'polypeptide(L)'
;MKLGDIYRKKVELAKQWGIAADTAQDYEGKLRCRANALDLQADASAIAHCMANWGDQEVELLDIATLWGETAEEPWQHHNPWHRGLSIMQDELASVRT
;
A
#
# COMPACT_ATOMS: atom_id res chain seq x y z
N MET A 1 6.28 -6.27 -11.82
CA MET A 1 5.00 -5.63 -11.45
C MET A 1 5.24 -4.14 -11.25
N LYS A 2 4.37 -3.25 -11.73
CA LYS A 2 4.51 -1.80 -11.57
C LYS A 2 3.81 -1.26 -10.32
N LEU A 3 4.20 -0.06 -9.86
CA LEU A 3 3.55 0.61 -8.73
C LEU A 3 2.06 0.81 -8.95
N GLY A 4 1.66 1.18 -10.17
CA GLY A 4 0.28 1.35 -10.57
C GLY A 4 -0.52 0.05 -10.52
N ASP A 5 0.12 -1.11 -10.72
CA ASP A 5 -0.53 -2.42 -10.57
C ASP A 5 -0.84 -2.72 -9.11
N ILE A 6 0.13 -2.48 -8.21
CA ILE A 6 -0.06 -2.67 -6.77
C ILE A 6 -1.13 -1.71 -6.24
N TYR A 7 -1.06 -0.44 -6.63
CA TYR A 7 -2.07 0.56 -6.27
C TYR A 7 -3.47 0.10 -6.67
N ARG A 8 -3.66 -0.32 -7.93
CA ARG A 8 -4.95 -0.80 -8.43
C ARG A 8 -5.44 -2.01 -7.65
N LYS A 9 -4.56 -2.98 -7.39
CA LYS A 9 -4.87 -4.18 -6.59
C LYS A 9 -5.34 -3.82 -5.18
N LYS A 10 -4.64 -2.91 -4.48
CA LYS A 10 -5.03 -2.47 -3.13
C LYS A 10 -6.38 -1.75 -3.13
N VAL A 11 -6.61 -0.85 -4.09
CA VAL A 11 -7.90 -0.15 -4.24
C VAL A 11 -9.04 -1.14 -4.53
N GLU A 12 -8.82 -2.13 -5.38
CA GLU A 12 -9.82 -3.15 -5.70
C GLU A 12 -10.15 -4.02 -4.49
N LEU A 13 -9.14 -4.51 -3.77
CA LEU A 13 -9.33 -5.27 -2.54
C LEU A 13 -10.03 -4.42 -1.46
N ALA A 14 -9.68 -3.14 -1.33
CA ALA A 14 -10.36 -2.24 -0.39
C ALA A 14 -11.86 -2.11 -0.71
N LYS A 15 -12.22 -2.00 -1.99
CA LYS A 15 -13.63 -1.99 -2.43
C LYS A 15 -14.33 -3.30 -2.08
N GLN A 16 -13.69 -4.44 -2.33
CA GLN A 16 -14.26 -5.76 -2.00
C GLN A 16 -14.51 -5.90 -0.49
N TRP A 17 -13.57 -5.46 0.35
CA TRP A 17 -13.74 -5.45 1.80
C TRP A 17 -14.81 -4.45 2.27
N GLY A 18 -14.95 -3.31 1.59
CA GLY A 18 -16.06 -2.38 1.82
C GLY A 18 -17.42 -3.03 1.56
N ILE A 19 -17.56 -3.73 0.44
CA ILE A 19 -18.78 -4.49 0.12
C ILE A 19 -19.02 -5.59 1.17
N ALA A 20 -17.97 -6.32 1.55
CA ALA A 20 -18.06 -7.36 2.59
C ALA A 20 -18.53 -6.79 3.94
N ALA A 21 -18.10 -5.57 4.29
CA ALA A 21 -18.56 -4.88 5.49
C ALA A 21 -20.05 -4.53 5.42
N ASP A 22 -20.55 -4.12 4.26
CA ASP A 22 -21.96 -3.78 4.12
C ASP A 22 -22.86 -5.02 4.15
N THR A 23 -22.35 -6.18 3.73
CA THR A 23 -23.08 -7.45 3.70
C THR A 23 -22.89 -8.34 4.94
N ALA A 24 -21.96 -8.02 5.85
CA ALA A 24 -21.71 -8.85 7.03
C ALA A 24 -22.91 -8.89 7.99
N GLN A 25 -23.18 -10.07 8.54
CA GLN A 25 -24.39 -10.31 9.35
C GLN A 25 -24.25 -9.81 10.79
N ASP A 26 -23.06 -9.91 11.37
CA ASP A 26 -22.76 -9.48 12.73
C ASP A 26 -21.89 -8.22 12.75
N TYR A 27 -21.98 -7.45 13.85
CA TYR A 27 -21.32 -6.16 14.00
C TYR A 27 -19.79 -6.27 14.02
N GLU A 28 -19.24 -7.32 14.61
CA GLU A 28 -17.79 -7.54 14.69
C GLU A 28 -17.20 -7.81 13.30
N GLY A 29 -17.88 -8.63 12.49
CA GLY A 29 -17.57 -8.87 11.09
C GLY A 29 -17.59 -7.58 10.27
N LYS A 30 -18.59 -6.71 10.48
CA LYS A 30 -18.63 -5.38 9.83
C LYS A 30 -17.41 -4.54 10.18
N LEU A 31 -17.06 -4.45 11.46
CA LEU A 31 -15.91 -3.67 11.92
C LEU A 31 -14.59 -4.20 11.35
N ARG A 32 -14.39 -5.52 11.37
CA ARG A 32 -13.19 -6.15 10.81
C ARG A 32 -13.05 -5.89 9.32
N CYS A 33 -14.13 -6.06 8.55
CA CYS A 33 -14.11 -5.79 7.12
C CYS A 33 -13.83 -4.31 6.81
N ARG A 34 -14.40 -3.37 7.60
CA ARG A 34 -14.10 -1.94 7.47
C ARG A 34 -12.64 -1.62 7.80
N ALA A 35 -12.10 -2.20 8.87
CA ALA A 35 -10.70 -2.02 9.23
C ALA A 35 -9.78 -2.48 8.09
N ASN A 36 -10.02 -3.67 7.53
CA ASN A 36 -9.27 -4.18 6.39
C ASN A 36 -9.36 -3.24 5.17
N ALA A 37 -10.54 -2.70 4.87
CA ALA A 37 -10.72 -1.77 3.77
C ALA A 37 -9.94 -0.46 4.00
N LEU A 38 -9.93 0.07 5.22
CA LEU A 38 -9.19 1.27 5.59
C LEU A 38 -7.68 1.06 5.50
N ASP A 39 -7.18 -0.08 5.99
CA ASP A 39 -5.75 -0.40 5.92
C ASP A 39 -5.28 -0.49 4.46
N LEU A 40 -6.06 -1.15 3.59
CA LEU A 40 -5.77 -1.23 2.16
C LEU A 40 -5.84 0.14 1.45
N GLN A 41 -6.73 1.04 1.90
CA GLN A 41 -6.78 2.41 1.39
C GLN A 41 -5.56 3.22 1.83
N ALA A 42 -5.12 3.06 3.07
CA ALA A 42 -3.90 3.70 3.56
C ALA A 42 -2.67 3.21 2.79
N ASP A 43 -2.58 1.90 2.54
CA ASP A 43 -1.55 1.30 1.71
C ASP A 43 -1.57 1.88 0.28
N ALA A 44 -2.75 1.95 -0.35
CA ALA A 44 -2.90 2.53 -1.68
C ALA A 44 -2.48 4.01 -1.72
N SER A 45 -2.82 4.78 -0.68
CA SER A 45 -2.39 6.18 -0.56
C SER A 45 -0.87 6.29 -0.46
N ALA A 46 -0.24 5.44 0.34
CA ALA A 46 1.21 5.38 0.50
C ALA A 46 1.91 5.08 -0.85
N ILE A 47 1.38 4.11 -1.61
CA ILE A 47 1.90 3.79 -2.96
C ILE A 47 1.69 4.96 -3.93
N ALA A 48 0.55 5.65 -3.86
CA ALA A 48 0.29 6.83 -4.69
C ALA A 48 1.28 7.96 -4.40
N HIS A 49 1.63 8.16 -3.13
CA HIS A 49 2.69 9.10 -2.75
C HIS A 49 4.05 8.73 -3.36
N CYS A 50 4.42 7.44 -3.37
CA CYS A 50 5.64 6.99 -4.04
C CYS A 50 5.62 7.24 -5.55
N MET A 51 4.49 6.94 -6.22
CA MET A 51 4.33 7.20 -7.65
C MET A 51 4.41 8.69 -7.98
N ALA A 52 3.91 9.57 -7.11
CA ALA A 52 3.99 11.01 -7.31
C ALA A 52 5.44 11.52 -7.31
N ASN A 53 6.34 10.87 -6.58
CA ASN A 53 7.73 11.28 -6.45
C ASN A 53 8.65 10.63 -7.51
N TRP A 54 8.46 9.33 -7.77
CA TRP A 54 9.38 8.54 -8.61
C TRP A 54 8.75 8.00 -9.90
N GLY A 55 7.46 8.25 -10.12
CA GLY A 55 6.70 7.77 -11.27
C GLY A 55 6.20 6.33 -11.11
N ASP A 56 5.51 5.83 -12.13
CA ASP A 56 4.99 4.47 -12.19
C ASP A 56 6.09 3.47 -12.65
N GLN A 57 7.02 3.21 -11.74
CA GLN A 57 8.18 2.34 -11.98
C GLN A 57 7.85 0.86 -11.77
N GLU A 58 8.66 0.00 -12.39
CA GLU A 58 8.68 -1.42 -12.01
C GLU A 58 9.34 -1.59 -10.65
N VAL A 59 8.69 -2.35 -9.77
CA VAL A 59 9.16 -2.45 -8.37
C VAL A 59 10.52 -3.13 -8.29
N GLU A 60 10.82 -4.03 -9.22
CA GLU A 60 12.13 -4.72 -9.29
C GLU A 60 13.27 -3.81 -9.76
N LEU A 61 12.95 -2.71 -10.43
CA LEU A 61 13.92 -1.73 -10.91
C LEU A 61 14.14 -0.60 -9.89
N LEU A 62 13.29 -0.50 -8.86
CA LEU A 62 13.48 0.43 -7.76
C LEU A 62 14.61 -0.07 -6.86
N ASP A 63 15.65 0.73 -6.73
CA ASP A 63 16.63 0.55 -5.67
C ASP A 63 16.04 1.02 -4.33
N ILE A 64 15.23 0.15 -3.73
CA ILE A 64 14.48 0.43 -2.49
C ILE A 64 15.43 0.90 -1.36
N ALA A 65 16.67 0.39 -1.31
CA ALA A 65 17.64 0.79 -0.29
C ALA A 65 18.09 2.24 -0.46
N THR A 66 18.34 2.66 -1.69
CA THR A 66 18.66 4.06 -2.02
C THR A 66 17.48 4.98 -1.72
N LEU A 67 16.26 4.58 -2.09
CA LEU A 67 15.04 5.38 -1.86
C LEU A 67 14.70 5.54 -0.37
N TRP A 68 14.99 4.54 0.45
CA TRP A 68 14.88 4.68 1.91
C TRP A 68 15.87 5.71 2.46
N GLY A 69 17.09 5.77 1.91
CA GLY A 69 18.05 6.81 2.25
C GLY A 69 17.54 8.22 1.92
N GLU A 70 17.00 8.40 0.71
CA GLU A 70 16.43 9.68 0.25
C GLU A 70 15.25 10.14 1.11
N THR A 71 14.41 9.21 1.58
CA THR A 71 13.23 9.52 2.39
C THR A 71 13.52 9.64 3.89
N ALA A 72 14.68 9.19 4.35
CA ALA A 72 15.10 9.30 5.75
C ALA A 72 15.53 10.73 6.14
N GLU A 73 15.86 11.60 5.19
CA GLU A 73 16.20 12.98 5.51
C GLU A 73 14.98 13.83 5.94
N GLU A 74 13.77 13.31 5.78
CA GLU A 74 12.56 14.04 6.17
C GLU A 74 12.24 13.92 7.67
N PRO A 75 11.90 15.04 8.35
CA PRO A 75 11.71 15.08 9.81
C PRO A 75 10.51 14.28 10.34
N TRP A 76 9.75 13.60 9.47
CA TRP A 76 8.53 12.86 9.80
C TRP A 76 8.64 11.35 9.55
N GLN A 77 9.85 10.78 9.65
CA GLN A 77 10.18 9.39 9.30
C GLN A 77 9.12 8.35 9.76
N HIS A 78 8.59 8.49 10.97
CA HIS A 78 7.65 7.51 11.55
C HIS A 78 6.26 7.51 10.90
N HIS A 79 5.87 8.56 10.19
CA HIS A 79 4.57 8.69 9.51
C HIS A 79 4.74 9.03 8.03
N ASN A 80 5.94 8.82 7.51
CA ASN A 80 6.27 9.13 6.14
C ASN A 80 5.54 8.11 5.21
N PRO A 81 4.56 8.57 4.40
CA PRO A 81 3.81 7.67 3.53
C PRO A 81 4.68 7.02 2.46
N TRP A 82 5.81 7.62 2.09
CA TRP A 82 6.75 7.02 1.14
C TRP A 82 7.47 5.82 1.74
N HIS A 83 7.94 5.92 2.99
CA HIS A 83 8.55 4.79 3.72
C HIS A 83 7.56 3.62 3.81
N ARG A 84 6.32 3.91 4.21
CA ARG A 84 5.24 2.92 4.27
C ARG A 84 5.00 2.29 2.89
N GLY A 85 4.94 3.10 1.83
CA GLY A 85 4.76 2.63 0.46
C GLY A 85 5.89 1.70 0.01
N LEU A 86 7.14 2.03 0.33
CA LEU A 86 8.31 1.21 -0.01
C LEU A 86 8.29 -0.14 0.72
N SER A 87 7.89 -0.19 1.99
CA SER A 87 7.68 -1.46 2.71
C SER A 87 6.61 -2.32 2.04
N ILE A 88 5.46 -1.74 1.69
CA ILE A 88 4.37 -2.48 1.01
C ILE A 88 4.86 -3.04 -0.33
N MET A 89 5.60 -2.25 -1.10
CA MET A 89 6.21 -2.69 -2.37
C MET A 89 7.15 -3.89 -2.18
N GLN A 90 7.98 -3.85 -1.14
CA GLN A 90 8.92 -4.93 -0.82
C GLN A 90 8.18 -6.23 -0.45
N ASP A 91 7.12 -6.13 0.37
CA ASP A 91 6.30 -7.28 0.75
C ASP A 91 5.59 -7.89 -0.46
N GLU A 92 5.04 -7.06 -1.35
CA GLU A 92 4.38 -7.54 -2.57
C GLU A 92 5.38 -8.23 -3.53
N LEU A 93 6.61 -7.73 -3.64
CA LEU A 93 7.68 -8.41 -4.38
C LEU A 93 8.03 -9.77 -3.79
N ALA A 94 8.15 -9.86 -2.47
CA ALA A 94 8.42 -11.11 -1.79
C ALA A 94 7.30 -12.14 -2.05
N SER A 95 6.03 -11.69 -2.05
CA SER A 95 4.87 -12.55 -2.28
C SER A 95 4.77 -13.15 -3.69
N VAL A 96 5.39 -12.53 -4.70
CA VAL A 96 5.37 -12.99 -6.10
C VAL A 96 6.51 -13.98 -6.39
N ARG A 97 7.58 -13.96 -5.59
CA ARG A 97 8.79 -14.78 -5.79
C ARG A 97 8.74 -16.14 -5.08
N THR A 98 7.78 -16.35 -4.18
CA THR A 98 7.47 -17.61 -3.50
C THR A 98 6.35 -18.37 -4.19
#